data_AF-A0A3C0WUJ0-F1
#
_entry.id   AF-A0A3C0WUJ0-F1
#
_cell.length_a   1.000
_cell.length_b   1.000
_cell.length_c   1.000
_cell.angle_alpha   90.00
_cell.angle_beta   90.00
_cell.angle_gamma   90.00
#
_symmetry.space_group_name_H-M   'P 1'
#
loop_
_entity.id
_entity.type
_entity.pdbx_description
1 polymer ?
#
loop_
_entity_poly.entity_id
_entity_poly.type
_entity_poly.pdbx_seq_one_letter_code
_entity_poly.pdbx_strand_id
1 'polypeptide(L)' 'MREIAVIGIGQTTIDEHWDKSLRDLAGKAALAAMEDAGVHGVDGLFVGNMMSGSANHQQQLGAHIADWIGVR' A
#
# COMPACT_ATOMS: atom_id res chain seq x y z
N MET A 1 -14.64 13.00 20.04
CA MET A 1 -13.83 12.50 18.91
C MET A 1 -12.37 12.79 19.23
N ARG A 2 -11.45 11.90 18.84
CA ARG A 2 -10.00 12.15 18.99
C ARG A 2 -9.51 12.97 17.80
N GLU A 3 -8.51 13.82 18.02
CA GLU A 3 -7.81 14.51 16.94
C GLU A 3 -7.00 13.51 16.10
N ILE A 4 -6.85 13.78 14.82
CA ILE A 4 -6.17 12.92 13.85
C ILE A 4 -5.11 13.75 13.13
N ALA A 5 -3.95 13.15 12.89
CA ALA A 5 -2.85 13.73 12.13
C ALA A 5 -2.34 12.73 11.08
N VAL A 6 -1.74 13.25 10.02
CA VAL A 6 -0.95 12.48 9.05
C VAL A 6 0.51 12.65 9.44
N ILE A 7 1.21 11.53 9.67
CA ILE A 7 2.60 11.53 10.15
C ILE A 7 3.62 11.05 9.11
N GLY A 8 3.17 10.56 7.95
CA GLY A 8 4.07 10.20 6.87
C GLY A 8 3.34 9.95 5.55
N ILE A 9 4.09 10.01 4.45
CA ILE A 9 3.59 9.80 3.08
C ILE A 9 4.58 8.97 2.26
N GLY A 10 4.05 8.15 1.36
CA GLY A 10 4.84 7.40 0.39
C GLY A 10 4.10 7.30 -0.94
N GLN A 11 4.85 7.41 -2.03
CA GLN A 11 4.29 7.38 -3.38
C GLN A 11 5.26 6.70 -4.34
N THR A 12 4.71 6.08 -5.38
CA THR A 12 5.49 5.66 -6.56
C THR A 12 5.35 6.71 -7.67
N THR A 13 6.28 6.71 -8.62
CA THR A 13 6.15 7.52 -9.84
C THR A 13 4.90 7.11 -10.62
N ILE A 14 4.15 8.06 -11.14
CA ILE A 14 3.02 7.77 -12.03
C ILE A 14 3.57 7.54 -13.43
N ASP A 15 3.51 6.29 -13.89
CA ASP A 15 4.07 5.86 -15.16
C ASP A 15 3.51 4.50 -15.58
N GLU A 16 3.88 4.02 -16.76
CA GLU A 16 3.57 2.70 -17.27
C GLU A 16 4.56 1.64 -16.72
N HIS A 17 4.25 1.09 -15.55
CA HIS A 17 5.10 0.09 -14.88
C HIS A 17 4.85 -1.34 -15.36
N TRP A 18 5.18 -1.63 -16.62
CA TRP A 18 4.96 -2.96 -17.23
C TRP A 18 5.71 -4.10 -16.53
N ASP A 19 6.79 -3.80 -15.82
CA ASP A 19 7.65 -4.76 -15.11
C ASP A 19 7.26 -4.97 -13.64
N LYS A 20 6.23 -4.27 -13.13
CA LYS A 20 5.86 -4.29 -11.71
C LYS A 20 4.45 -4.79 -11.50
N SER A 21 4.27 -5.59 -10.44
CA SER A 21 2.94 -5.98 -10.00
C SER A 21 2.31 -4.90 -9.10
N LEU A 22 0.98 -4.97 -8.93
CA LEU A 22 0.27 -4.08 -8.00
C LEU A 22 0.81 -4.18 -6.57
N ARG A 23 1.19 -5.37 -6.10
CA ARG A 23 1.78 -5.54 -4.75
C ARG A 23 3.14 -4.86 -4.64
N ASP A 24 3.94 -4.85 -5.71
CA ASP A 24 5.25 -4.19 -5.70
C ASP A 24 5.07 -2.67 -5.61
N LEU A 25 4.14 -2.11 -6.40
CA LEU A 25 3.83 -0.68 -6.38
C LEU A 25 3.24 -0.24 -5.05
N ALA A 26 2.23 -0.96 -4.55
CA ALA A 26 1.59 -0.67 -3.28
C ALA A 26 2.57 -0.86 -2.11
N GLY A 27 3.38 -1.92 -2.14
CA GLY A 27 4.38 -2.20 -1.11
C GLY A 27 5.45 -1.13 -1.03
N LYS A 28 5.98 -0.66 -2.17
CA LYS A 28 6.94 0.45 -2.21
C LYS A 28 6.36 1.73 -1.61
N ALA A 29 5.13 2.09 -2.00
CA ALA A 29 4.48 3.28 -1.45
C ALA A 29 4.21 3.14 0.06
N ALA A 30 3.73 1.98 0.52
CA ALA A 30 3.44 1.74 1.92
C ALA A 30 4.69 1.74 2.81
N LEU A 31 5.76 1.06 2.39
CA LEU A 31 7.02 1.01 3.12
C LEU A 31 7.68 2.39 3.19
N ALA A 32 7.65 3.17 2.11
CA ALA A 32 8.13 4.55 2.12
C ALA A 32 7.32 5.44 3.08
N ALA A 33 5.99 5.27 3.14
CA ALA A 33 5.15 6.00 4.08
C ALA A 33 5.44 5.64 5.54
N MET A 34 5.71 4.36 5.83
CA MET A 34 6.09 3.89 7.16
C MET A 34 7.47 4.42 7.58
N GLU A 35 8.41 4.47 6.64
CA GLU A 35 9.75 5.05 6.84
C GLU A 35 9.66 6.55 7.14
N ASP A 36 8.91 7.31 6.34
CA ASP A 36 8.69 8.75 6.54
C ASP A 36 8.00 9.04 7.90
N ALA A 37 7.07 8.17 8.29
CA ALA A 37 6.40 8.22 9.59
C ALA A 37 7.26 7.74 10.78
N GLY A 38 8.42 7.11 10.53
CA GLY A 38 9.26 6.53 11.58
C GLY A 38 8.60 5.38 12.34
N VAL A 39 7.72 4.60 11.71
CA VAL A 39 7.01 3.47 12.34
C VAL A 39 7.43 2.12 11.76
N HIS A 40 7.31 1.08 12.58
CA HIS A 40 7.65 -0.30 12.19
C HIS A 40 6.42 -1.21 12.04
N GLY A 41 5.22 -0.69 12.28
CA GLY A 41 3.97 -1.44 12.19
C GLY A 41 2.75 -0.53 12.16
N VAL A 42 1.60 -1.10 11.82
CA VAL A 42 0.30 -0.41 11.74
C VAL A 42 -0.79 -1.30 12.32
N ASP A 43 -1.81 -0.71 12.95
CA ASP A 43 -2.94 -1.46 13.52
C ASP A 43 -4.00 -1.84 12.48
N GLY A 44 -3.95 -1.23 11.30
CA GLY A 44 -4.93 -1.48 10.24
C GLY A 44 -4.49 -0.94 8.89
N LEU A 45 -4.91 -1.63 7.84
CA LEU A 45 -4.64 -1.27 6.45
C LEU A 45 -5.95 -1.17 5.66
N PHE A 46 -6.13 -0.04 4.98
CA PHE A 46 -7.27 0.20 4.10
C PHE A 46 -6.76 0.38 2.66
N VAL A 47 -7.29 -0.41 1.73
CA VAL A 47 -6.81 -0.44 0.34
C VAL A 47 -7.95 -0.11 -0.62
N GLY A 48 -7.73 0.89 -1.48
CA GLY A 48 -8.60 1.22 -2.60
C GLY A 48 -7.95 0.86 -3.93
N ASN A 49 -8.67 0.13 -4.79
CA ASN A 49 -8.23 -0.17 -6.15
C ASN A 49 -9.43 -0.40 -7.08
N MET A 50 -9.44 0.24 -8.25
CA MET A 50 -10.57 0.20 -9.18
C MET A 50 -10.55 -1.01 -10.15
N MET A 51 -9.36 -1.50 -10.53
CA MET A 51 -9.20 -2.43 -11.66
C MET A 51 -8.55 -3.77 -11.29
N SER A 52 -8.47 -4.08 -10.01
CA SER A 52 -7.78 -5.24 -9.47
C SER A 52 -8.27 -6.55 -10.12
N GLY A 53 -9.59 -6.71 -10.27
CA GLY A 53 -10.18 -7.92 -10.83
C GLY A 53 -10.20 -7.95 -12.35
N SER A 54 -10.56 -6.83 -12.97
CA SER A 54 -10.77 -6.74 -14.41
C SER A 54 -9.46 -6.71 -15.21
N ALA A 55 -8.46 -5.97 -14.73
CA ALA A 55 -7.20 -5.79 -15.44
C ALA A 55 -6.03 -6.56 -14.82
N ASN A 56 -6.03 -6.74 -13.50
CA ASN A 56 -4.93 -7.42 -12.80
C ASN A 56 -5.27 -8.85 -12.37
N HIS A 57 -6.52 -9.31 -12.59
CA HIS A 57 -6.99 -10.64 -12.22
C HIS A 57 -6.70 -11.04 -10.76
N GLN A 58 -6.61 -10.05 -9.86
CA GLN A 58 -6.30 -10.23 -8.46
C GLN A 58 -7.38 -9.56 -7.60
N GLN A 59 -7.83 -10.24 -6.56
CA GLN A 59 -8.79 -9.71 -5.59
C GLN A 59 -8.19 -9.66 -4.19
N GLN A 60 -8.96 -9.17 -3.21
CA GLN A 60 -8.56 -9.17 -1.79
C GLN A 60 -7.21 -8.48 -1.54
N LEU A 61 -6.99 -7.32 -2.17
CA LEU A 61 -5.71 -6.63 -2.14
C LEU A 61 -5.27 -6.20 -0.74
N GLY A 62 -6.19 -5.92 0.19
CA GLY A 62 -5.85 -5.59 1.58
C GLY A 62 -5.01 -6.69 2.24
N ALA A 63 -5.52 -7.92 2.24
CA ALA A 63 -4.80 -9.07 2.77
C ALA A 63 -3.52 -9.36 1.98
N HIS A 64 -3.57 -9.24 0.65
CA HIS A 64 -2.43 -9.51 -0.22
C HIS A 64 -1.27 -8.53 0.03
N ILE A 65 -1.56 -7.24 0.20
CA ILE A 65 -0.56 -6.21 0.45
C ILE A 65 -0.05 -6.29 1.88
N ALA A 66 -0.92 -6.53 2.87
CA ALA A 66 -0.51 -6.70 4.27
C ALA A 66 0.53 -7.81 4.43
N ASP A 67 0.26 -8.98 3.83
CA ASP A 67 1.20 -10.10 3.76
C ASP A 67 2.53 -9.69 3.10
N TRP A 68 2.46 -8.99 1.97
CA TRP A 68 3.62 -8.57 1.20
C TRP A 68 4.54 -7.59 1.94
N ILE A 69 3.98 -6.63 2.68
CA ILE A 69 4.77 -5.64 3.45
C ILE A 69 5.10 -6.11 4.88
N GLY A 70 4.72 -7.34 5.24
CA GLY A 70 5.07 -7.95 6.51
C GLY A 70 4.29 -7.42 7.71
N VAL A 71 3.12 -6.78 7.49
CA VAL A 71 2.22 -6.35 8.57
C VAL A 71 1.05 -7.33 8.64
N ARG A 72 0.81 -7.92 9.81
CA ARG A 72 -0.29 -8.86 10.05
C ARG A 72 -1.02 -8.50 11.32
#